data_AF-A0AAD6MGY7-F1
#
_entry.id   AF-A0AAD6MGY7-F1
#
_cell.length_a   1.000
_cell.length_b   1.000
_cell.length_c   1.000
_cell.angle_alpha   90.00
_cell.angle_beta   90.00
_cell.angle_gamma   90.00
#
_symmetry.space_group_name_H-M   'P 1'
#
loop_
_entity.id
_entity.type
_entity.pdbx_description
1 polymer ?
#
loop_
_entity_poly.entity_id
_entity_poly.type
_entity_poly.pdbx_seq_one_letter_code
_entity_poly.pdbx_strand_id
1 'polypeptide(L)' 'MAKKLAPEKRHSFVREDKTVFEGDQTLEEVNIYINLPPNVHSKQFYCKIQSKHAKKS' A
#
# COMPACT_ATOMS: atom_id res chain seq x y z
N MET A 1 -1.83 -11.65 23.84
CA MET A 1 -1.72 -10.18 23.80
C MET A 1 -2.58 -9.68 22.64
N ALA A 2 -3.49 -8.75 22.90
CA ALA A 2 -4.56 -8.39 21.99
C ALA A 2 -4.01 -7.84 20.66
N LYS A 3 -4.18 -8.64 19.59
CA LYS A 3 -3.88 -8.29 18.21
C LYS A 3 -4.83 -7.16 17.75
N LYS A 4 -4.44 -5.90 17.92
CA LYS A 4 -5.04 -4.79 17.15
C LYS A 4 -4.48 -4.90 15.73
N LEU A 5 -5.13 -5.72 14.92
CA LEU A 5 -4.65 -6.24 13.63
C LEU A 5 -4.85 -5.27 12.44
N ALA A 6 -5.47 -4.12 12.64
CA ALA A 6 -5.59 -3.10 11.61
C ALA A 6 -5.52 -1.70 12.23
N PRO A 7 -4.72 -0.77 11.68
CA PRO A 7 -4.74 0.62 12.11
C PRO A 7 -6.10 1.26 11.78
N GLU A 8 -6.54 2.19 12.64
CA GLU A 8 -7.86 2.83 12.57
C GLU A 8 -8.10 3.62 11.27
N LYS A 9 -7.03 4.03 10.58
CA LYS A 9 -7.12 4.84 9.37
C LYS A 9 -6.09 4.39 8.35
N ARG A 10 -6.58 3.94 7.19
CA ARG A 10 -5.75 3.73 6.00
C ARG A 10 -5.45 5.07 5.35
N HIS A 11 -4.21 5.25 4.92
CA HIS A 11 -3.83 6.37 4.07
C HIS A 11 -4.21 6.04 2.63
N SER A 12 -5.01 6.88 1.99
CA SER A 12 -5.33 6.75 0.57
C SER A 12 -4.52 7.77 -0.23
N PHE A 13 -3.96 7.32 -1.34
CA PHE A 13 -3.40 8.21 -2.35
C PHE A 13 -4.37 8.28 -3.52
N VAL A 14 -4.99 9.44 -3.70
CA VAL A 14 -6.01 9.68 -4.73
C VAL A 14 -5.43 10.58 -5.82
N ARG A 15 -5.62 10.20 -7.07
CA ARG A 15 -5.26 11.01 -8.25
C ARG A 15 -6.42 10.98 -9.23
N GLU A 16 -6.83 12.15 -9.74
CA GLU A 16 -7.93 12.27 -10.72
C GLU A 16 -9.20 11.52 -10.27
N ASP A 17 -9.58 11.72 -9.01
CA ASP A 17 -10.73 11.09 -8.33
C ASP A 17 -10.68 9.55 -8.26
N LYS A 18 -9.53 8.95 -8.55
CA LYS A 18 -9.28 7.52 -8.43
C LYS A 18 -8.29 7.25 -7.31
N THR A 19 -8.67 6.39 -6.37
CA THR A 19 -7.75 5.87 -5.37
C THR A 19 -6.73 4.98 -6.06
N VAL A 20 -5.48 5.44 -6.11
CA VAL A 20 -4.35 4.72 -6.74
C VAL A 20 -3.87 3.59 -5.82
N PHE A 21 -3.76 3.86 -4.53
CA PHE A 21 -3.52 2.84 -3.51
C PHE A 21 -4.05 3.28 -2.16
N GLU A 22 -4.31 2.31 -1.31
CA GLU A 22 -4.50 2.49 0.13
C GLU A 22 -3.33 1.83 0.86
N GLY A 23 -2.92 2.38 1.99
CA GLY A 23 -1.80 1.83 2.73
C GLY A 23 -1.97 2.01 4.22
N ASP A 24 -1.33 1.10 4.94
CA ASP A 24 -1.25 1.16 6.38
C ASP A 24 0.09 0.63 6.87
N GLN A 25 0.51 1.07 8.05
CA GLN A 25 1.87 0.80 8.54
C GLN A 25 1.85 0.51 10.04
N THR A 26 2.68 -0.46 10.43
CA THR A 26 3.12 -0.71 11.81
C THR A 26 4.61 -0.35 11.95
N LEU A 27 5.19 -0.56 13.14
CA LEU A 27 6.63 -0.34 13.33
C LEU A 27 7.50 -1.26 12.48
N GLU A 28 6.98 -2.43 12.11
CA GLU A 28 7.73 -3.49 11.46
C GLU A 28 7.37 -3.64 9.97
N GLU A 29 6.13 -3.32 9.61
CA GLU A 29 5.57 -3.65 8.30
C GLU A 29 4.82 -2.47 7.68
N VAL A 30 4.82 -2.44 6.35
CA VAL A 30 3.97 -1.53 5.56
C VAL A 30 3.11 -2.38 4.64
N ASN A 31 1.80 -2.22 4.76
CA ASN A 31 0.79 -2.83 3.90
C ASN A 31 0.38 -1.83 2.82
N ILE A 32 0.33 -2.28 1.57
CA ILE A 32 -0.13 -1.48 0.42
C ILE A 32 -1.19 -2.30 -0.34
N TYR A 33 -2.36 -1.71 -0.51
CA TYR A 33 -3.50 -2.26 -1.24
C TYR A 33 -3.69 -1.48 -2.54
N ILE A 34 -3.63 -2.17 -3.67
CA ILE A 34 -3.80 -1.59 -5.00
C ILE A 34 -4.98 -2.26 -5.65
N ASN A 35 -6.02 -1.47 -5.95
CA ASN A 35 -7.18 -1.96 -6.70
C ASN A 35 -6.85 -1.93 -8.19
N LEU A 36 -6.80 -3.11 -8.81
CA LEU A 36 -6.61 -3.21 -10.24
C LEU A 36 -7.91 -2.82 -10.97
N PRO A 37 -7.83 -2.07 -12.08
CA PRO A 37 -8.99 -1.79 -12.92
C PRO A 37 -9.65 -3.09 -13.40
N PRO A 38 -10.98 -3.07 -13.65
CA PRO A 38 -11.67 -4.21 -14.24
C PRO A 38 -10.99 -4.55 -15.58
N ASN A 39 -10.70 -5.84 -15.79
CA ASN A 39 -10.00 -6.42 -16.95
C ASN A 39 -8.46 -6.37 -16.96
N VAL A 40 -7.80 -5.92 -15.88
CA VAL A 40 -6.34 -6.08 -15.76
C VAL A 40 -6.04 -7.43 -15.11
N HIS A 41 -5.36 -8.31 -15.85
CA HIS A 41 -4.95 -9.61 -15.33
C HIS A 41 -3.72 -9.45 -14.43
N SER A 42 -3.61 -10.26 -13.36
CA SER A 42 -2.50 -10.17 -12.38
C SER A 42 -1.11 -10.25 -13.02
N LYS A 43 -0.96 -10.98 -14.13
CA LYS A 43 0.29 -11.08 -14.91
C LYS A 43 0.74 -9.77 -15.56
N GLN A 44 -0.17 -8.81 -15.77
CA GLN A 44 0.14 -7.49 -16.31
C GLN A 44 0.54 -6.50 -15.20
N PHE A 45 0.32 -6.87 -13.95
CA PHE A 45 0.74 -6.08 -12.80
C PHE A 45 2.21 -6.40 -12.48
N TYR A 46 3.10 -5.47 -12.80
CA TYR A 46 4.51 -5.56 -12.45
C TYR A 46 4.80 -4.77 -11.17
N CYS A 47 5.25 -5.45 -10.13
CA CYS A 47 5.66 -4.84 -8.86
C CYS A 47 7.10 -5.27 -8.54
N LYS A 48 7.97 -4.29 -8.25
CA LYS A 48 9.35 -4.53 -7.82
C LYS A 48 9.61 -3.76 -6.53
N ILE A 49 9.79 -4.49 -5.44
CA ILE A 49 10.17 -3.94 -4.15
C ILE A 49 11.70 -3.93 -4.08
N GLN A 50 12.29 -2.76 -3.83
CA GLN A 50 13.73 -2.62 -3.67
C GLN A 50 14.02 -1.96 -2.32
N SER A 51 15.04 -2.45 -1.62
CA SER A 51 15.49 -1.78 -0.40
C SER A 51 16.06 -0.41 -0.76
N LYS A 52 15.49 0.63 -0.16
CA LYS A 52 16.04 1.98 -0.23
C LYS A 52 16.35 2.41 1.19
N HIS A 53 17.61 2.73 1.45
CA HIS A 53 17.99 3.31 2.73
C HIS A 53 17.31 4.67 2.87
N ALA A 54 16.34 4.76 3.79
CA ALA A 54 15.75 6.04 4.17
C ALA A 54 16.72 6.78 5.08
N LYS A 55 17.42 7.78 4.55
CA LYS A 55 18.15 8.74 5.37
C LYS A 55 17.17 9.83 5.79
N LYS A 56 16.75 9.84 7.05
CA LYS A 56 16.13 11.04 7.64
C LYS A 56 17.20 12.13 7.71
N SER A 57 16.97 13.24 7.02
CA SER A 57 17.71 14.49 7.25
C SER A 57 16.98 15.32 8.28
#